data_AF-A0A5C7QJT5-F1
#
_entry.id   AF-A0A5C7QJT5-F1
#
_cell.length_a   1.000
_cell.length_b   1.000
_cell.length_c   1.000
_cell.angle_alpha   90.00
_cell.angle_beta   90.00
_cell.angle_gamma   90.00
#
_symmetry.space_group_name_H-M   'P 1'
#
loop_
_entity.id
_entity.type
_entity.pdbx_description
1 polymer ?
#
loop_
_entity_poly.entity_id
_entity_poly.type
_entity_poly.pdbx_seq_one_letter_code
_entity_poly.pdbx_strand_id
1 'polypeptide(L)'
;MNIEQTKNVLRMISAAYPNFRVTEDTVKIWTAVLSQEPAAEVRTATLRFIAGDHEWAPNPGQIRAEVLRARRQNEPLGVEAWSDVRRMAARGCTLAQLRDVLGETSRTYRAVVATDWQRIRLGDLRFEIPKLRQAFLEAYEQFGEREIEQETQALTWEKAVASLNAPEQLKIEN
;
A
#
# COMPACT_ATOMS: atom_id res chain seq x y z
N MET A 1 14.63 -2.68 -0.05
CA MET A 1 15.63 -1.69 -0.55
C MET A 1 16.96 -1.80 0.20
N ASN A 2 18.10 -1.57 -0.47
CA ASN A 2 19.46 -1.58 0.14
C ASN A 2 19.96 -0.17 0.54
N ILE A 3 21.07 -0.08 1.28
CA ILE A 3 21.63 1.18 1.81
C ILE A 3 21.86 2.23 0.72
N GLU A 4 22.44 1.85 -0.42
CA GLU A 4 22.74 2.80 -1.50
C GLU A 4 21.46 3.34 -2.16
N GLN A 5 20.45 2.48 -2.33
CA GLN A 5 19.12 2.89 -2.78
C GLN A 5 18.45 3.82 -1.77
N THR A 6 18.57 3.55 -0.46
CA THR A 6 18.07 4.44 0.60
C THR A 6 18.73 5.81 0.56
N LYS A 7 20.06 5.88 0.40
CA LYS A 7 20.79 7.15 0.28
C LYS A 7 20.29 7.98 -0.90
N ASN A 8 19.97 7.36 -2.03
CA ASN A 8 19.43 8.07 -3.18
C ASN A 8 18.05 8.69 -2.89
N VAL A 9 17.16 7.96 -2.21
CA VAL A 9 15.86 8.49 -1.77
C VAL A 9 16.04 9.66 -0.79
N LEU A 10 16.92 9.51 0.20
CA LEU A 10 17.20 10.56 1.18
C LEU A 10 17.82 11.82 0.56
N ARG A 11 18.65 11.67 -0.49
CA ARG A 11 19.16 12.81 -1.27
C ARG A 11 18.03 13.56 -1.99
N MET A 12 17.05 12.85 -2.54
CA MET A 12 15.89 13.48 -3.17
C MET A 12 15.07 14.28 -2.16
N ILE A 13 14.87 13.74 -0.96
CA ILE A 13 14.17 14.43 0.13
C ILE A 13 14.96 15.66 0.58
N SER A 14 16.27 15.53 0.81
CA SER A 14 17.11 16.67 1.22
C SER A 14 17.17 17.77 0.16
N ALA A 15 17.07 17.42 -1.13
CA ALA A 15 16.99 18.40 -2.21
C ALA A 15 15.65 19.15 -2.24
N ALA A 16 14.55 18.49 -1.87
CA ALA A 16 13.22 19.12 -1.80
C ALA A 16 12.99 19.90 -0.49
N TYR A 17 13.63 19.47 0.60
CA TYR A 17 13.48 20.04 1.94
C TYR A 17 14.84 20.48 2.49
N PRO A 18 15.24 21.75 2.31
CA PRO A 18 16.59 22.23 2.65
C PRO A 18 16.99 22.05 4.12
N ASN A 19 16.02 22.02 5.04
CA ASN A 19 16.26 21.83 6.47
C ASN A 19 16.43 20.35 6.86
N PHE A 20 16.17 19.42 5.95
CA PHE A 20 16.29 17.99 6.21
C PHE A 20 17.75 17.54 6.12
N ARG A 21 18.31 17.17 7.27
CA ARG A 21 19.70 16.68 7.38
C ARG A 21 19.74 15.16 7.38
N VAL A 22 20.51 14.61 6.46
CA VAL A 22 20.75 13.16 6.37
C VAL A 22 21.98 12.81 7.19
N THR A 23 21.81 12.00 8.23
CA THR A 23 22.92 11.39 8.99
C THR A 23 23.02 9.89 8.69
N GLU A 24 24.13 9.27 9.10
CA GLU A 24 24.29 7.81 8.99
C GLU A 24 23.18 7.05 9.74
N ASP A 25 22.74 7.56 10.89
CA ASP A 25 21.64 6.94 11.64
C ASP A 25 20.29 7.13 10.94
N THR A 26 20.07 8.27 10.26
CA THR A 26 18.92 8.44 9.36
C THR A 26 18.92 7.36 8.28
N VAL A 27 20.05 7.12 7.62
CA VAL A 27 20.17 6.10 6.56
C VAL A 27 19.86 4.70 7.10
N LYS A 28 20.37 4.34 8.28
CA LYS A 28 20.11 3.03 8.90
C LYS A 28 18.62 2.84 9.20
N ILE A 29 17.98 3.82 9.85
CA ILE A 29 16.55 3.75 10.21
C ILE A 29 15.70 3.62 8.96
N TRP A 30 15.94 4.45 7.95
CA TRP A 30 15.19 4.40 6.70
C TRP A 30 15.38 3.08 5.96
N THR A 31 16.60 2.55 5.94
CA THR A 31 16.88 1.25 5.32
C THR A 31 16.15 0.13 6.04
N ALA A 32 16.10 0.15 7.37
CA ALA A 32 15.37 -0.84 8.15
C ALA A 32 13.86 -0.81 7.85
N VAL A 33 13.25 0.38 7.87
CA VAL A 33 11.81 0.58 7.65
C VAL A 33 11.39 0.22 6.22
N LEU A 34 12.22 0.54 5.22
CA LEU A 34 11.92 0.34 3.80
C LEU A 34 12.63 -0.89 3.21
N SER A 35 13.18 -1.76 4.06
CA SER A 35 13.94 -2.94 3.64
C SER A 35 13.13 -3.89 2.76
N GLN A 36 11.83 -4.01 3.03
CA GLN A 36 10.91 -4.89 2.31
C GLN A 36 10.32 -4.26 1.04
N GLU A 37 10.51 -2.95 0.83
CA GLU A 37 9.88 -2.26 -0.30
C GLU A 37 10.84 -2.21 -1.53
N PRO A 38 10.30 -2.36 -2.76
CA PRO A 38 11.07 -2.17 -4.00
C PRO A 38 11.52 -0.71 -4.17
N ALA A 39 12.79 -0.50 -4.53
CA ALA A 39 13.37 0.84 -4.63
C ALA A 39 12.64 1.76 -5.64
N ALA A 40 12.14 1.20 -6.74
CA ALA A 40 11.38 1.95 -7.75
C ALA A 40 10.06 2.50 -7.19
N GLU A 41 9.36 1.71 -6.38
CA GLU A 41 8.10 2.10 -5.76
C GLU A 41 8.32 3.15 -4.66
N VAL A 42 9.34 2.95 -3.81
CA VAL A 42 9.72 3.94 -2.79
C VAL A 42 10.08 5.29 -3.44
N ARG A 43 10.84 5.27 -4.53
CA ARG A 43 11.18 6.48 -5.30
C ARG A 43 9.93 7.18 -5.84
N THR A 44 9.00 6.41 -6.41
CA THR A 44 7.75 6.94 -6.97
C THR A 44 6.87 7.54 -5.87
N ALA A 45 6.71 6.85 -4.75
CA ALA A 45 5.99 7.33 -3.58
C ALA A 45 6.61 8.61 -3.00
N THR A 46 7.95 8.68 -2.96
CA THR A 46 8.67 9.87 -2.49
C THR A 46 8.43 11.07 -3.42
N LEU A 47 8.49 10.88 -4.75
CA LEU A 47 8.16 11.94 -5.70
C LEU A 47 6.71 12.41 -5.58
N ARG A 48 5.78 11.47 -5.40
CA ARG A 48 4.36 11.80 -5.21
C ARG A 48 4.15 12.61 -3.93
N PHE A 49 4.82 12.23 -2.83
CA PHE A 49 4.78 12.99 -1.57
C PHE A 49 5.34 14.40 -1.75
N ILE A 50 6.53 14.53 -2.37
CA ILE A 50 7.15 15.85 -2.63
C ILE A 50 6.26 16.74 -3.52
N ALA A 51 5.56 16.15 -4.48
CA ALA A 51 4.63 16.89 -5.34
C ALA A 51 3.32 17.28 -4.64
N GLY A 52 3.05 16.73 -3.45
CA GLY A 52 1.92 17.10 -2.61
C GLY A 52 2.14 18.41 -1.87
N ASP A 53 1.07 18.91 -1.24
CA ASP A 53 1.12 20.13 -0.43
C ASP A 53 1.59 19.80 1.00
N HIS A 54 2.90 19.64 1.15
CA HIS A 54 3.54 19.26 2.42
C HIS A 54 4.67 20.22 2.77
N GLU A 55 4.51 20.94 3.88
CA GLU A 55 5.51 21.89 4.39
C GLU A 55 6.75 21.23 5.01
N TRP A 56 6.61 19.98 5.48
CA TRP A 56 7.66 19.25 6.18
C TRP A 56 8.13 18.02 5.41
N ALA A 57 9.41 17.68 5.62
CA ALA A 57 10.01 16.49 5.04
C ALA A 57 9.29 15.23 5.55
N PRO A 58 9.06 14.22 4.67
CA PRO A 58 8.42 12.99 5.06
C PRO A 58 9.27 12.19 6.05
N ASN A 59 8.60 11.46 6.94
CA ASN A 59 9.20 10.37 7.69
C ASN A 59 9.13 9.05 6.89
N PRO A 60 9.95 8.02 7.20
CA PRO A 60 9.97 6.78 6.42
C PRO A 60 8.65 6.01 6.48
N GLY A 61 7.86 6.20 7.55
CA GLY A 61 6.52 5.61 7.68
C GLY A 61 5.51 6.22 6.69
N GLN A 62 5.56 7.54 6.47
CA GLN A 62 4.72 8.23 5.48
C GLN A 62 5.04 7.78 4.06
N ILE A 63 6.32 7.64 3.72
CA ILE A 63 6.70 7.11 2.39
C ILE A 63 6.22 5.67 2.22
N ARG A 64 6.35 4.82 3.25
CA ARG A 64 5.81 3.46 3.21
C ARG A 64 4.30 3.45 3.04
N ALA A 65 3.58 4.34 3.72
CA ALA A 65 2.14 4.47 3.56
C ALA A 65 1.76 4.86 2.12
N GLU A 66 2.49 5.79 1.51
CA GLU A 66 2.29 6.17 0.10
C GLU A 66 2.61 5.04 -0.89
N VAL A 67 3.63 4.22 -0.62
CA VAL A 67 3.89 2.99 -1.39
C VAL A 67 2.68 2.07 -1.34
N LEU A 68 2.16 1.80 -0.14
CA LEU A 68 0.99 0.95 0.05
C LEU A 68 -0.25 1.53 -0.63
N ARG A 69 -0.46 2.85 -0.54
CA ARG A 69 -1.56 3.56 -1.20
C ARG A 69 -1.47 3.44 -2.72
N ALA A 70 -0.29 3.62 -3.29
CA ALA A 70 -0.08 3.48 -4.73
C ALA A 70 -0.35 2.05 -5.22
N ARG A 71 0.04 1.04 -4.45
CA ARG A 71 -0.31 -0.37 -4.75
C ARG A 71 -1.82 -0.59 -4.73
N ARG A 72 -2.53 -0.04 -3.74
CA ARG A 72 -4.00 -0.12 -3.62
C ARG A 72 -4.72 0.51 -4.82
N GLN A 73 -4.24 1.65 -5.31
CA GLN A 73 -4.85 2.34 -6.47
C GLN A 73 -4.70 1.57 -7.78
N ASN A 74 -3.71 0.68 -7.89
CA ASN A 74 -3.48 -0.16 -9.06
C ASN A 74 -4.12 -1.55 -8.93
N GLU A 75 -4.99 -1.77 -7.95
CA GLU A 75 -5.65 -3.06 -7.83
C GLU A 75 -6.70 -3.29 -8.93
N PRO A 76 -6.72 -4.48 -9.55
CA PRO A 76 -7.66 -4.82 -10.60
C PRO A 76 -9.09 -4.91 -10.07
N LEU A 77 -10.10 -4.85 -10.94
CA LEU A 77 -11.47 -5.15 -10.51
C LEU A 77 -11.56 -6.61 -10.03
N GLY A 78 -12.46 -6.92 -9.08
CA GLY A 78 -12.57 -8.28 -8.51
C GLY A 78 -12.71 -9.39 -9.56
N VAL A 79 -13.43 -9.11 -10.66
CA VAL A 79 -13.58 -10.05 -11.79
C VAL A 79 -12.30 -10.25 -12.60
N GLU A 80 -11.47 -9.21 -12.73
CA GLU A 80 -10.17 -9.26 -13.38
C GLU A 80 -9.17 -9.99 -12.49
N ALA A 81 -9.15 -9.65 -11.20
CA ALA A 81 -8.37 -10.32 -10.16
C ALA A 81 -8.63 -11.84 -10.17
N TRP A 82 -9.90 -12.24 -10.20
CA TRP A 82 -10.29 -13.65 -10.31
C TRP A 82 -9.76 -14.31 -11.58
N SER A 83 -9.85 -13.62 -12.72
CA SER A 83 -9.39 -14.13 -14.01
C SER A 83 -7.89 -14.40 -14.01
N ASP A 84 -7.10 -13.51 -13.39
CA ASP A 84 -5.66 -13.67 -13.26
C ASP A 84 -5.29 -14.76 -12.25
N VAL A 85 -5.97 -14.82 -11.11
CA VAL A 85 -5.84 -15.92 -10.13
C VAL A 85 -6.08 -17.27 -10.79
N ARG A 86 -7.14 -17.40 -11.60
CA ARG A 86 -7.45 -18.64 -12.34
C ARG A 86 -6.39 -18.97 -13.38
N ARG A 87 -5.84 -17.97 -14.07
CA ARG A 87 -4.74 -18.15 -15.04
C ARG A 87 -3.48 -18.66 -14.34
N MET A 88 -3.13 -18.11 -13.18
CA MET A 88 -1.98 -18.53 -12.38
C MET A 88 -2.18 -19.93 -11.80
N ALA A 89 -3.39 -20.24 -11.33
CA ALA A 89 -3.74 -21.58 -10.86
C ALA A 89 -3.58 -22.64 -11.96
N ALA A 90 -4.06 -22.35 -13.18
CA ALA A 90 -3.93 -23.22 -14.35
C ALA A 90 -2.47 -23.42 -14.80
N ARG A 91 -1.59 -22.45 -14.54
CA ARG A 91 -0.14 -22.54 -14.79
C ARG A 91 0.63 -23.30 -13.70
N GLY A 92 -0.06 -23.81 -12.68
CA GLY A 92 0.56 -24.56 -11.60
C GLY A 92 1.31 -23.71 -10.57
N CYS A 93 1.05 -22.40 -10.51
CA CYS A 93 1.67 -21.52 -9.53
C CYS A 93 1.40 -22.01 -8.10
N THR A 94 2.40 -21.89 -7.21
CA THR A 94 2.23 -22.14 -5.78
C THR A 94 1.73 -20.90 -5.06
N LEU A 95 1.25 -21.05 -3.82
CA LEU A 95 0.82 -19.91 -3.01
C LEU A 95 1.99 -18.97 -2.70
N ALA A 96 3.20 -19.52 -2.49
CA ALA A 96 4.40 -18.73 -2.28
C ALA A 96 4.74 -17.87 -3.51
N GLN A 97 4.69 -18.45 -4.71
CA GLN A 97 4.90 -17.67 -5.95
C GLN A 97 3.82 -16.61 -6.15
N LEU A 98 2.57 -16.91 -5.79
CA LEU A 98 1.49 -15.95 -5.86
C LEU A 98 1.73 -14.77 -4.90
N ARG A 99 2.19 -15.06 -3.67
CA ARG A 99 2.61 -14.04 -2.69
C ARG A 99 3.73 -13.17 -3.23
N ASP A 100 4.73 -13.76 -3.86
CA ASP A 100 5.89 -13.01 -4.35
C ASP A 100 5.51 -12.10 -5.53
N VAL A 101 4.51 -12.49 -6.34
CA VAL A 101 4.01 -11.69 -7.47
C VAL A 101 3.04 -10.58 -7.03
N LEU A 102 2.07 -10.91 -6.16
CA LEU A 102 1.00 -9.98 -5.79
C LEU A 102 1.32 -9.17 -4.53
N GLY A 103 2.22 -9.66 -3.68
CA GLY A 103 2.47 -9.14 -2.34
C GLY A 103 1.38 -9.55 -1.34
N GLU A 104 1.78 -9.69 -0.06
CA GLU A 104 0.87 -10.08 1.03
C GLU A 104 -0.23 -9.05 1.28
N THR A 105 0.02 -7.79 0.94
CA THR A 105 -0.90 -6.68 1.15
C THR A 105 -1.98 -6.57 0.08
N SER A 106 -1.84 -7.27 -1.05
CA SER A 106 -2.84 -7.19 -2.12
C SER A 106 -4.15 -7.86 -1.71
N ARG A 107 -5.26 -7.18 -1.98
CA ARG A 107 -6.62 -7.68 -1.86
C ARG A 107 -6.83 -8.97 -2.64
N THR A 108 -6.22 -9.07 -3.82
CA THR A 108 -6.23 -10.30 -4.63
C THR A 108 -5.61 -11.47 -3.86
N TYR A 109 -4.41 -11.26 -3.30
CA TYR A 109 -3.73 -12.30 -2.53
C TYR A 109 -4.52 -12.69 -1.28
N ARG A 110 -5.01 -11.69 -0.53
CA ARG A 110 -5.82 -11.91 0.68
C ARG A 110 -7.11 -12.65 0.38
N ALA A 111 -7.80 -12.31 -0.72
CA ALA A 111 -9.02 -13.00 -1.15
C ALA A 111 -8.74 -14.46 -1.54
N VAL A 112 -7.61 -14.75 -2.19
CA VAL A 112 -7.17 -16.13 -2.46
C VAL A 112 -6.94 -16.90 -1.15
N VAL A 113 -6.23 -16.32 -0.19
CA VAL A 113 -5.96 -16.96 1.10
C VAL A 113 -7.24 -17.22 1.88
N ALA A 114 -8.18 -16.27 1.88
CA ALA A 114 -9.48 -16.41 2.55
C ALA A 114 -10.38 -17.48 1.89
N THR A 115 -10.25 -17.71 0.58
CA THR A 115 -11.10 -18.64 -0.18
C THR A 115 -10.59 -20.08 -0.20
N ASP A 116 -9.27 -20.28 -0.01
CA ASP A 116 -8.51 -21.53 -0.18
C ASP A 116 -7.89 -21.72 -1.57
N TRP A 117 -6.57 -21.47 -1.66
CA TRP A 117 -5.77 -21.63 -2.87
C TRP A 117 -5.74 -23.07 -3.40
N GLN A 118 -5.71 -24.08 -2.54
CA GLN A 118 -5.66 -25.47 -2.98
C GLN A 118 -6.95 -25.85 -3.70
N ARG A 119 -8.09 -25.42 -3.16
CA ARG A 119 -9.39 -25.61 -3.82
C ARG A 119 -9.53 -24.80 -5.10
N ILE A 120 -9.00 -23.57 -5.14
CA ILE A 120 -8.97 -22.78 -6.38
C ILE A 120 -8.15 -23.49 -7.49
N ARG A 121 -7.06 -24.18 -7.12
CA ARG A 121 -6.21 -24.91 -8.08
C ARG A 121 -6.78 -26.25 -8.52
N LEU A 122 -7.24 -27.04 -7.57
CA LEU A 122 -7.56 -28.47 -7.77
C LEU A 122 -9.05 -28.75 -7.78
N GLY A 123 -9.88 -27.76 -7.46
CA GLY A 123 -11.32 -27.92 -7.37
C GLY A 123 -11.98 -28.22 -8.70
N ASP A 124 -13.12 -28.88 -8.63
CA ASP A 124 -13.89 -29.25 -9.81
C ASP A 124 -14.34 -28.01 -10.60
N LEU A 125 -13.99 -27.98 -11.89
CA LEU A 125 -14.26 -26.86 -12.79
C LEU A 125 -15.74 -26.53 -12.96
N ARG A 126 -16.63 -27.53 -12.85
CA ARG A 126 -18.06 -27.41 -13.09
C ARG A 126 -18.82 -27.08 -11.81
N PHE A 127 -18.42 -27.67 -10.68
CA PHE A 127 -19.21 -27.60 -9.44
C PHE A 127 -18.61 -26.70 -8.37
N GLU A 128 -17.28 -26.69 -8.22
CA GLU A 128 -16.62 -25.94 -7.16
C GLU A 128 -16.15 -24.57 -7.61
N ILE A 129 -15.58 -24.45 -8.82
CA ILE A 129 -15.05 -23.18 -9.33
C ILE A 129 -16.08 -22.04 -9.34
N PRO A 130 -17.37 -22.23 -9.70
CA PRO A 130 -18.36 -21.16 -9.58
C PRO A 130 -18.58 -20.68 -8.14
N LYS A 131 -18.60 -21.61 -7.17
CA LYS A 131 -18.76 -21.29 -5.74
C LYS A 131 -17.52 -20.60 -5.19
N LEU A 132 -16.33 -21.08 -5.56
CA LEU A 132 -15.05 -20.48 -5.18
C LEU A 132 -14.89 -19.09 -5.80
N ARG A 133 -15.38 -18.87 -7.03
CA ARG A 133 -15.42 -17.55 -7.64
C ARG A 133 -16.27 -16.59 -6.82
N GLN A 134 -17.48 -17.02 -6.43
CA GLN A 134 -18.36 -16.20 -5.62
C GLN A 134 -17.71 -15.85 -4.27
N ALA A 135 -17.21 -16.85 -3.55
CA ALA A 135 -16.55 -16.64 -2.26
C ALA A 135 -15.31 -15.73 -2.38
N PHE A 136 -14.55 -15.87 -3.46
CA PHE A 136 -13.42 -14.99 -3.76
C PHE A 136 -13.87 -13.54 -3.96
N LEU A 137 -14.91 -13.30 -4.77
CA LEU A 137 -15.41 -11.96 -5.04
C LEU A 137 -15.95 -11.30 -3.77
N GLU A 138 -16.71 -12.05 -2.95
CA GLU A 138 -17.21 -11.55 -1.66
C GLU A 138 -16.06 -11.18 -0.72
N ALA A 139 -15.05 -12.03 -0.58
CA ALA A 139 -13.87 -11.73 0.23
C ALA A 139 -13.09 -10.53 -0.33
N TYR A 140 -12.97 -10.43 -1.65
CA TYR A 140 -12.29 -9.33 -2.34
C TYR A 140 -12.97 -8.00 -2.02
N GLU A 141 -14.28 -7.90 -2.22
CA GLU A 141 -15.04 -6.67 -1.94
C GLU A 141 -14.99 -6.29 -0.46
N GLN A 142 -15.15 -7.25 0.46
CA GLN A 142 -15.05 -6.98 1.90
C GLN A 142 -13.71 -6.38 2.31
N PHE A 143 -12.62 -6.80 1.67
CA PHE A 143 -11.31 -6.20 1.93
C PHE A 143 -11.19 -4.80 1.36
N GLY A 144 -11.86 -4.51 0.24
CA GLY A 144 -11.95 -3.15 -0.29
C GLY A 144 -12.77 -2.21 0.57
N GLU A 145 -13.93 -2.66 1.05
CA GLU A 145 -14.80 -1.90 1.95
C GLU A 145 -14.06 -1.52 3.24
N ARG A 146 -13.38 -2.48 3.88
CA ARG A 146 -12.58 -2.22 5.09
C ARG A 146 -11.46 -1.22 4.85
N GLU A 147 -10.86 -1.22 3.66
CA GLU A 147 -9.82 -0.27 3.31
C GLU A 147 -10.37 1.14 3.13
N ILE A 148 -11.54 1.28 2.51
CA ILE A 148 -12.25 2.56 2.36
C ILE A 148 -12.68 3.10 3.73
N GLU A 149 -13.18 2.24 4.62
CA GLU A 149 -13.56 2.61 5.98
C GLU A 149 -12.36 3.13 6.78
N GLN A 150 -11.21 2.43 6.71
CA GLN A 150 -9.98 2.85 7.37
C GLN A 150 -9.46 4.20 6.82
N GLU A 151 -9.53 4.42 5.50
CA GLU A 151 -9.09 5.68 4.88
C GLU A 151 -10.03 6.84 5.26
N THR A 152 -11.35 6.59 5.26
CA THR A 152 -12.34 7.59 5.68
C THR A 152 -12.16 7.95 7.16
N GLN A 153 -11.89 6.97 8.01
CA GLN A 153 -11.62 7.19 9.43
C GLN A 153 -10.31 7.96 9.66
N ALA A 154 -9.25 7.64 8.91
CA ALA A 154 -7.97 8.35 8.98
C ALA A 154 -8.10 9.82 8.51
N LEU A 155 -8.79 10.07 7.39
CA LEU A 155 -9.07 11.42 6.88
C LEU A 155 -9.91 12.24 7.87
N THR A 156 -10.86 11.60 8.54
CA THR A 156 -11.69 12.25 9.56
C THR A 156 -10.84 12.63 10.79
N TRP A 157 -9.94 11.74 11.22
CA TRP A 157 -9.01 12.01 12.32
C TRP A 157 -8.03 13.12 11.98
N GLU A 158 -7.44 13.13 10.78
CA GLU A 158 -6.52 14.19 10.34
C GLU A 158 -7.19 15.57 10.29
N LYS A 159 -8.43 15.65 9.78
CA LYS A 159 -9.22 16.89 9.82
C LYS A 159 -9.53 17.34 11.25
N ALA A 160 -9.84 16.40 12.14
CA ALA A 160 -10.09 16.71 13.55
C ALA A 160 -8.81 17.23 14.23
N VAL A 161 -7.66 16.59 14.02
CA VAL A 161 -6.36 17.05 14.54
C VAL A 161 -5.95 18.40 13.96
N ALA A 162 -6.18 18.64 12.67
CA ALA A 162 -5.94 19.94 12.04
C ALA A 162 -6.83 21.04 12.63
N SER A 163 -8.10 20.74 12.94
CA SER A 163 -9.02 21.69 13.59
C SER A 163 -8.64 22.01 15.04
N LEU A 164 -8.01 21.07 15.75
CA LEU A 164 -7.54 21.26 17.13
C LEU A 164 -6.21 22.03 17.20
N ASN A 165 -5.38 21.93 16.16
CA ASN A 165 -4.09 22.61 16.06
C ASN A 165 -4.17 23.97 15.33
N ALA A 166 -5.36 24.38 14.87
CA ALA A 166 -5.56 25.70 14.29
C ALA A 166 -5.38 26.78 15.37
N PRO A 167 -4.44 27.72 15.24
CA PRO A 167 -4.24 28.76 16.24
C PRO A 167 -5.50 29.63 16.33
N GLU A 168 -6.00 29.76 17.55
CA GLU A 168 -7.12 30.60 17.97
C GLU A 168 -6.75 32.08 17.80
N GLN A 169 -6.73 32.58 16.56
CA GLN A 169 -6.60 34.00 16.26
C GLN A 169 -7.64 34.38 15.21
N LEU A 170 -8.78 34.87 15.71
CA LEU A 170 -9.44 36.12 15.32
C LEU A 170 -10.83 36.16 15.99
N LYS A 171 -10.84 36.43 17.29
CA LYS A 171 -11.95 37.11 17.97
C LYS A 171 -11.40 38.31 18.72
N ILE A 172 -10.85 39.24 17.96
CA ILE A 172 -10.78 40.64 18.37
C ILE A 172 -11.31 41.41 17.15
N GLU A 173 -12.63 41.56 17.08
CA GLU A 173 -13.23 42.66 16.34
C GLU A 173 -13.90 43.57 17.38
N ASN A 174 -13.64 44.86 17.17
CA ASN A 174 -13.89 46.02 18.04
C ASN A 174 -15.35 46.20 18.48
#